data_AF-A0A812CV56-F1
#
_entry.id   AF-A0A812CV56-F1
#
_cell.length_a   1.000
_cell.length_b   1.000
_cell.length_c   1.000
_cell.angle_alpha   90.00
_cell.angle_beta   90.00
_cell.angle_gamma   90.00
#
_symmetry.space_group_name_H-M   'P 1'
#
loop_
_entity.id
_entity.type
_entity.pdbx_description
1 polymer ?
#
loop_
_entity_poly.entity_id
_entity_poly.type
_entity_poly.pdbx_seq_one_letter_code
_entity_poly.pdbx_strand_id
1 'polypeptide(L)'
;MFLLMIIGLLNAFTPQKTLEDFQDVYLVMELMDANLCQVIQMDLDHERMSYLLYQMLCGIKHLHSAGIIHRDLKPSNIVVKADCTLKILDFGLARTAGTGFMMTPYVVTRYYRAPEVILGMGYKENVDIWSVGCIMAELIRGGVLFPGTDHIDQWNKIIQQLGTPSQDFMCRLQPTVRSYVENRPRFTGYSFDILFADCMFPSDSREHQGLQASVARDLLSKMLVVDPERRISVDEALMHPYINVWYDEGEVNAPAPGPYDHSVDEREHSVEEWKELIYEEVKKYENKDNQMTNAMQNLSVYRGHKDGATNDTAPKEGVATGSPGQNRHR
;
A
#
# COMPACT_ATOMS: atom_id res chain seq x y z
N MET A 1 -16.98 3.11 6.17
CA MET A 1 -15.88 3.98 5.70
C MET A 1 -14.77 3.04 5.35
N PHE A 2 -14.48 2.81 4.07
CA PHE A 2 -13.44 1.85 3.68
C PHE A 2 -12.08 2.37 4.16
N LEU A 3 -11.39 1.59 4.99
CA LEU A 3 -10.00 1.86 5.35
C LEU A 3 -9.15 1.56 4.12
N LEU A 4 -8.89 2.58 3.31
CA LEU A 4 -7.92 2.47 2.23
C LEU A 4 -6.54 2.32 2.86
N MET A 5 -5.89 1.17 2.63
CA MET A 5 -4.51 0.85 3.06
C MET A 5 -3.44 1.58 2.22
N ILE A 6 -3.88 2.62 1.51
CA ILE A 6 -3.09 3.53 0.69
C ILE A 6 -3.16 4.91 1.33
N ILE A 7 -2.05 5.64 1.33
CA ILE A 7 -1.99 7.00 1.87
C ILE A 7 -2.94 7.95 1.12
N GLY A 8 -3.77 8.67 1.86
CA GLY A 8 -4.63 9.69 1.29
C GLY A 8 -3.90 11.01 1.04
N LEU A 9 -4.02 11.55 -0.17
CA LEU A 9 -3.66 12.93 -0.46
C LEU A 9 -4.80 13.83 0.04
N LEU A 10 -4.50 14.68 1.03
CA LEU A 10 -5.46 15.63 1.59
C LEU A 10 -5.44 16.95 0.81
N ASN A 11 -4.24 17.45 0.51
CA ASN A 11 -4.05 18.67 -0.27
C ASN A 11 -2.78 18.58 -1.11
N ALA A 12 -2.72 19.29 -2.23
CA ALA A 12 -1.51 19.51 -3.01
C ALA A 12 -1.49 20.96 -3.47
N PHE A 13 -0.41 21.68 -3.19
CA PHE A 13 -0.32 23.09 -3.52
C PHE A 13 1.11 23.54 -3.88
N THR A 14 1.20 24.70 -4.51
CA THR A 14 2.45 25.39 -4.78
C THR A 14 2.32 26.88 -4.40
N PRO A 15 3.27 27.44 -3.64
CA PRO A 15 3.24 28.86 -3.29
C PRO A 15 3.51 29.76 -4.50
N GLN A 16 4.10 29.22 -5.58
CA GLN A 16 4.38 29.95 -6.80
C GLN A 16 3.11 30.19 -7.64
N LYS A 17 3.04 31.37 -8.26
CA LYS A 17 1.84 31.85 -8.99
C LYS A 17 1.93 31.70 -10.51
N THR A 18 3.13 31.45 -11.01
CA THR A 18 3.46 31.44 -12.44
C THR A 18 4.23 30.15 -12.74
N LEU A 19 4.13 29.68 -13.99
CA LEU A 19 4.85 28.48 -14.43
C LEU A 19 6.37 28.74 -14.50
N GLU A 20 6.77 29.97 -14.80
CA GLU A 20 8.17 30.38 -14.85
C GLU A 20 8.84 30.21 -13.48
N ASP A 21 8.19 30.67 -12.41
CA ASP A 21 8.72 30.61 -11.04
C ASP A 21 8.47 29.26 -10.36
N PHE A 22 7.60 28.41 -10.91
CA PHE A 22 7.24 27.12 -10.32
C PHE A 22 8.47 26.25 -10.08
N GLN A 23 8.65 25.80 -8.85
CA GLN A 23 9.79 24.96 -8.43
C GLN A 23 9.38 23.95 -7.36
N ASP A 24 8.48 24.34 -6.46
CA ASP A 24 8.11 23.53 -5.30
C ASP A 24 6.68 23.03 -5.38
N VAL A 25 6.50 21.76 -5.03
CA VAL A 25 5.20 21.12 -4.81
C VAL A 25 5.13 20.65 -3.38
N TYR A 26 4.06 21.02 -2.68
CA TYR A 26 3.78 20.59 -1.32
C TYR A 26 2.62 19.61 -1.33
N LEU A 27 2.87 18.38 -0.90
CA LEU A 27 1.86 17.33 -0.75
C LEU A 27 1.49 17.21 0.72
N VAL A 28 0.23 17.48 1.05
CA VAL A 28 -0.34 17.31 2.38
C VAL A 28 -1.05 15.97 2.42
N MET A 29 -0.55 15.07 3.25
CA MET A 29 -1.11 13.73 3.44
C MET A 29 -1.54 13.55 4.89
N GLU A 30 -2.23 12.47 5.19
CA GLU A 30 -2.50 12.09 6.57
C GLU A 30 -1.21 11.84 7.36
N LEU A 31 -1.20 12.31 8.61
CA LEU A 31 -0.08 12.09 9.52
C LEU A 31 -0.14 10.67 10.09
N MET A 32 1.00 9.99 10.03
CA MET A 32 1.22 8.64 10.57
C MET A 32 2.28 8.71 11.67
N ASP A 33 2.25 7.79 12.62
CA ASP A 33 3.10 7.86 13.82
C ASP A 33 4.54 7.40 13.55
N ALA A 34 4.69 6.39 12.70
CA ALA A 34 5.96 5.73 12.43
C ALA A 34 6.01 5.12 11.03
N ASN A 35 7.21 4.77 10.57
CA ASN A 35 7.39 3.86 9.45
C ASN A 35 7.69 2.43 9.94
N LEU A 36 7.60 1.46 9.04
CA LEU A 36 7.78 0.05 9.39
C LEU A 36 9.23 -0.27 9.81
N CYS A 37 10.23 0.57 9.46
CA CYS A 37 11.61 0.39 9.96
C CYS A 37 11.67 0.44 11.50
N GLN A 38 10.87 1.31 12.13
CA GLN A 38 10.80 1.41 13.58
C GLN A 38 10.08 0.21 14.19
N VAL A 39 9.03 -0.28 13.51
CA VAL A 39 8.25 -1.46 13.93
C VAL A 39 9.07 -2.75 13.89
N ILE A 40 9.96 -2.90 12.91
CA ILE A 40 10.86 -4.06 12.78
C ILE A 40 11.74 -4.27 14.01
N GLN A 41 12.03 -3.20 14.75
CA GLN A 41 12.86 -3.27 15.96
C GLN A 41 12.04 -3.58 17.24
N MET A 42 10.73 -3.79 17.10
CA MET A 42 9.82 -4.10 18.21
C MET A 42 9.51 -5.60 18.25
N ASP A 43 9.26 -6.11 19.45
CA ASP A 43 8.73 -7.46 19.63
C ASP A 43 7.24 -7.49 19.22
N LEU A 44 6.94 -8.10 18.08
CA LEU A 44 5.58 -8.30 17.61
C LEU A 44 5.11 -9.72 17.91
N ASP A 45 3.88 -9.85 18.38
CA ASP A 45 3.16 -11.13 18.39
C ASP A 45 2.66 -11.49 16.98
N HIS A 46 2.17 -12.73 16.85
CA HIS A 46 1.62 -13.21 15.58
C HIS A 46 0.41 -12.39 15.13
N GLU A 47 -0.41 -11.89 16.05
CA GLU A 47 -1.61 -11.10 15.74
C GLU A 47 -1.25 -9.80 15.04
N ARG A 48 -0.34 -9.00 15.62
CA ARG A 48 0.11 -7.75 15.02
C ARG A 48 0.86 -8.00 13.72
N MET A 49 1.75 -8.99 13.68
CA MET A 49 2.52 -9.30 12.48
C MET A 49 1.60 -9.72 11.32
N SER A 50 0.67 -10.65 11.56
CA SER A 50 -0.28 -11.10 10.53
C SER A 50 -1.24 -9.99 10.11
N TYR A 51 -1.68 -9.12 11.03
CA TYR A 51 -2.56 -8.01 10.71
C TYR A 51 -1.87 -6.93 9.86
N LEU A 52 -0.60 -6.63 10.13
CA LEU A 52 0.19 -5.74 9.27
C LEU A 52 0.36 -6.33 7.87
N LEU A 53 0.66 -7.64 7.76
CA LEU A 53 0.78 -8.33 6.47
C LEU A 53 -0.55 -8.37 5.70
N TYR A 54 -1.65 -8.61 6.39
CA TYR A 54 -3.00 -8.54 5.82
C TYR A 54 -3.27 -7.17 5.20
N GLN A 55 -3.01 -6.08 5.93
CA GLN A 55 -3.22 -4.72 5.44
C GLN A 55 -2.30 -4.38 4.26
N MET A 56 -1.03 -4.83 4.30
CA MET A 56 -0.12 -4.71 3.15
C MET A 56 -0.67 -5.42 1.91
N LEU A 57 -1.13 -6.67 2.05
CA LEU A 57 -1.69 -7.44 0.94
C LEU A 57 -2.98 -6.81 0.39
N CYS A 58 -3.86 -6.27 1.24
CA CYS A 58 -5.05 -5.54 0.80
C CYS A 58 -4.68 -4.28 0.01
N GLY A 59 -3.73 -3.48 0.52
CA GLY A 59 -3.23 -2.30 -0.19
C GLY A 59 -2.64 -2.66 -1.56
N ILE A 60 -1.83 -3.72 -1.62
CA ILE A 60 -1.23 -4.21 -2.87
C ILE A 60 -2.31 -4.68 -3.85
N LYS A 61 -3.29 -5.47 -3.39
CA LYS A 61 -4.41 -5.93 -4.23
C LYS A 61 -5.18 -4.76 -4.82
N HIS A 62 -5.43 -3.72 -4.02
CA HIS A 62 -6.09 -2.51 -4.47
C HIS A 62 -5.31 -1.82 -5.60
N LEU A 63 -3.98 -1.70 -5.46
CA LEU A 63 -3.11 -1.16 -6.51
C LEU A 63 -3.14 -2.01 -7.78
N HIS A 64 -3.01 -3.33 -7.64
CA HIS A 64 -3.03 -4.27 -8.77
C HIS A 64 -4.37 -4.19 -9.51
N SER A 65 -5.48 -4.07 -8.81
CA SER A 65 -6.81 -3.89 -9.42
C SER A 65 -6.97 -2.57 -10.19
N ALA A 66 -6.16 -1.55 -9.86
CA ALA A 66 -6.05 -0.29 -10.60
C ALA A 66 -5.04 -0.35 -11.77
N GLY A 67 -4.38 -1.49 -11.99
CA GLY A 67 -3.33 -1.68 -12.99
C GLY A 67 -1.98 -1.12 -12.59
N ILE A 68 -1.74 -0.92 -11.29
CA ILE A 68 -0.53 -0.32 -10.74
C ILE A 68 0.28 -1.39 -10.00
N ILE A 69 1.51 -1.67 -10.45
CA ILE A 69 2.46 -2.51 -9.71
C ILE A 69 3.44 -1.61 -8.97
N HIS A 70 3.65 -1.83 -7.66
CA HIS A 70 4.42 -0.91 -6.82
C HIS A 70 5.93 -0.99 -7.08
N ARG A 71 6.50 -2.21 -7.11
CA ARG A 71 7.92 -2.55 -7.43
C ARG A 71 9.01 -2.05 -6.47
N ASP A 72 8.71 -1.07 -5.62
CA ASP A 72 9.65 -0.56 -4.59
C ASP A 72 9.09 -0.62 -3.18
N LEU A 73 8.33 -1.68 -2.86
CA LEU A 73 7.87 -1.90 -1.49
C LEU A 73 9.06 -2.16 -0.58
N LYS A 74 9.16 -1.37 0.48
CA LYS A 74 10.21 -1.44 1.51
C LYS A 74 9.69 -0.82 2.80
N PRO A 75 10.25 -1.15 3.97
CA PRO A 75 9.75 -0.66 5.25
C PRO A 75 9.68 0.87 5.39
N SER A 76 10.54 1.63 4.71
CA SER A 76 10.49 3.10 4.74
C SER A 76 9.30 3.69 3.98
N ASN A 77 8.73 2.93 3.03
CA ASN A 77 7.57 3.33 2.22
C ASN A 77 6.27 2.75 2.78
N ILE A 78 6.31 2.22 4.01
CA ILE A 78 5.15 1.70 4.72
C ILE A 78 5.09 2.41 6.05
N VAL A 79 3.96 3.04 6.31
CA VAL A 79 3.72 3.83 7.52
C VAL A 79 2.61 3.23 8.35
N VAL A 80 2.73 3.39 9.66
CA VAL A 80 1.83 2.79 10.64
C VAL A 80 1.40 3.81 11.69
N LYS A 81 0.27 3.54 12.35
CA LYS A 81 -0.16 4.23 13.57
C LYS A 81 -0.08 3.31 14.78
N ALA A 82 -0.20 3.89 15.97
CA ALA A 82 -0.21 3.20 17.25
C ALA A 82 -1.34 2.15 17.40
N ASP A 83 -2.43 2.30 16.65
CA ASP A 83 -3.54 1.35 16.57
C ASP A 83 -3.29 0.19 15.59
N CYS A 84 -2.06 0.04 15.09
CA CYS A 84 -1.65 -0.94 14.09
C CYS A 84 -2.29 -0.77 12.71
N THR A 85 -2.89 0.40 12.41
CA THR A 85 -3.29 0.70 11.02
C THR A 85 -2.07 0.97 10.15
N LEU A 86 -2.07 0.43 8.93
CA LEU A 86 -0.97 0.51 7.99
C LEU A 86 -1.40 1.18 6.69
N LYS A 87 -0.51 2.00 6.13
CA LYS A 87 -0.68 2.59 4.81
C LYS A 87 0.59 2.53 3.98
N ILE A 88 0.42 2.24 2.70
CA ILE A 88 1.50 2.23 1.71
C ILE A 88 1.70 3.67 1.21
N LEU A 89 2.97 4.11 1.21
CA LEU A 89 3.45 5.37 0.63
C LEU A 89 4.14 5.14 -0.72
N ASP A 90 4.35 6.26 -1.42
CA ASP A 90 5.36 6.42 -2.47
C ASP A 90 5.21 5.49 -3.69
N PHE A 91 4.51 6.02 -4.70
CA PHE A 91 4.35 5.40 -6.01
C PHE A 91 5.46 5.81 -7.00
N GLY A 92 6.58 6.38 -6.56
CA GLY A 92 7.60 6.98 -7.44
C GLY A 92 8.22 6.00 -8.45
N LEU A 93 8.15 4.70 -8.19
CA LEU A 93 8.57 3.63 -9.11
C LEU A 93 7.41 2.75 -9.58
N ALA A 94 6.16 3.10 -9.28
CA ALA A 94 5.02 2.32 -9.73
C ALA A 94 4.85 2.43 -11.26
N ARG A 95 4.56 1.32 -11.93
CA ARG A 95 4.36 1.26 -13.40
C ARG A 95 3.34 0.20 -13.76
N THR A 96 2.82 0.26 -14.99
CA THR A 96 1.99 -0.78 -15.59
C THR A 96 2.70 -2.12 -15.67
N ALA A 97 1.92 -3.19 -15.54
CA ALA A 97 2.36 -4.53 -15.92
C ALA A 97 2.85 -4.55 -17.38
N GLY A 98 4.12 -4.93 -17.61
CA GLY A 98 4.63 -5.22 -18.96
C GLY A 98 5.49 -4.14 -19.64
N THR A 99 5.74 -2.98 -19.02
CA THR A 99 6.69 -2.00 -19.59
C THR A 99 8.14 -2.40 -19.25
N GLY A 100 8.87 -2.87 -20.27
CA GLY A 100 10.23 -3.44 -20.18
C GLY A 100 11.36 -2.43 -19.97
N PHE A 101 11.09 -1.30 -19.30
CA PHE A 101 12.13 -0.30 -19.06
C PHE A 101 13.02 -0.74 -17.89
N MET A 102 14.29 -1.02 -18.20
CA MET A 102 15.31 -1.35 -17.22
C MET A 102 15.60 -0.12 -16.34
N MET A 103 15.59 -0.29 -15.02
CA MET A 103 15.90 0.78 -14.07
C MET A 103 17.33 1.31 -14.28
N THR A 104 17.49 2.62 -14.17
CA THR A 104 18.80 3.26 -14.02
C THR A 104 19.45 2.84 -12.70
N PRO A 105 20.72 2.40 -12.71
CA PRO A 105 21.38 1.81 -11.56
C PRO A 105 22.03 2.89 -10.68
N TYR A 106 21.28 3.74 -9.97
CA TYR A 106 21.90 4.64 -8.97
C TYR A 106 21.07 4.78 -7.67
N VAL A 107 21.70 4.36 -6.57
CA VAL A 107 21.46 4.75 -5.15
C VAL A 107 20.02 4.67 -4.64
N VAL A 108 19.43 3.47 -4.66
CA VAL A 108 18.22 3.15 -3.86
C VAL A 108 18.41 1.79 -3.19
N THR A 109 17.80 1.62 -2.00
CA THR A 109 17.75 0.36 -1.26
C THR A 109 17.19 -0.77 -2.13
N ARG A 110 18.03 -1.75 -2.49
CA ARG A 110 17.68 -2.86 -3.40
C ARG A 110 17.27 -4.16 -2.69
N TYR A 111 17.31 -4.16 -1.36
CA TYR A 111 17.20 -5.37 -0.54
C TYR A 111 15.87 -6.11 -0.69
N TYR A 112 14.82 -5.37 -1.07
CA TYR A 112 13.44 -5.86 -1.23
C TYR A 112 13.05 -6.09 -2.70
N ARG A 113 13.96 -5.87 -3.65
CA ARG A 113 13.68 -6.05 -5.08
C ARG A 113 13.66 -7.54 -5.43
N ALA A 114 12.67 -7.93 -6.23
CA ALA A 114 12.52 -9.31 -6.68
C ALA A 114 13.63 -9.74 -7.65
N PRO A 115 13.94 -11.04 -7.75
CA PRO A 115 14.90 -11.60 -8.68
C PRO A 115 14.69 -11.14 -10.13
N GLU A 116 13.45 -11.16 -10.61
CA GLU A 116 13.09 -10.75 -11.96
C GLU A 116 13.40 -9.26 -12.22
N VAL A 117 13.30 -8.40 -11.20
CA VAL A 117 13.67 -6.97 -11.30
C VAL A 117 15.19 -6.82 -11.35
N ILE A 118 15.93 -7.56 -10.51
CA ILE A 118 17.40 -7.51 -10.44
C ILE A 118 18.03 -8.04 -11.74
N LEU A 119 17.43 -9.09 -12.31
CA LEU A 119 17.92 -9.77 -13.51
C LEU A 119 17.37 -9.18 -14.83
N GLY A 120 16.52 -8.14 -14.75
CA GLY A 120 15.96 -7.48 -15.94
C GLY A 120 15.01 -8.37 -16.75
N MET A 121 14.26 -9.25 -16.08
CA MET A 121 13.22 -10.07 -16.69
C MET A 121 11.90 -9.29 -16.79
N GLY A 122 10.97 -9.79 -17.61
CA GLY A 122 9.56 -9.37 -17.50
C GLY A 122 8.99 -9.78 -16.13
N TYR A 123 8.11 -8.95 -15.58
CA TYR A 123 7.52 -9.15 -14.25
C TYR A 123 6.00 -9.00 -14.30
N LYS A 124 5.33 -9.53 -13.28
CA LYS A 124 3.89 -9.47 -13.05
C LYS A 124 3.62 -8.88 -11.66
N GLU A 125 2.34 -8.76 -11.30
CA GLU A 125 1.85 -8.27 -10.01
C GLU A 125 2.50 -8.95 -8.79
N ASN A 126 2.77 -10.27 -8.86
CA ASN A 126 3.42 -11.02 -7.78
C ASN A 126 4.92 -10.69 -7.59
N VAL A 127 5.44 -9.66 -8.25
CA VAL A 127 6.72 -9.03 -7.88
C VAL A 127 6.65 -8.40 -6.48
N ASP A 128 5.50 -7.81 -6.12
CA ASP A 128 5.28 -7.13 -4.83
C ASP A 128 5.18 -8.13 -3.67
N ILE A 129 4.49 -9.26 -3.88
CA ILE A 129 5.02 -10.62 -3.64
C ILE A 129 6.26 -10.76 -2.75
N TRP A 130 7.38 -10.75 -3.47
CA TRP A 130 8.72 -10.93 -2.95
C TRP A 130 9.09 -9.87 -1.92
N SER A 131 8.74 -8.61 -2.20
CA SER A 131 9.04 -7.50 -1.29
C SER A 131 8.34 -7.67 0.06
N VAL A 132 7.07 -8.10 0.07
CA VAL A 132 6.34 -8.47 1.30
C VAL A 132 7.03 -9.62 2.01
N GLY A 133 7.48 -10.64 1.28
CA GLY A 133 8.26 -11.75 1.86
C GLY A 133 9.55 -11.28 2.53
N CYS A 134 10.29 -10.36 1.91
CA CYS A 134 11.50 -9.78 2.51
C CYS A 134 11.18 -8.96 3.77
N ILE A 135 10.09 -8.19 3.76
CA ILE A 135 9.61 -7.42 4.92
C ILE A 135 9.21 -8.36 6.06
N MET A 136 8.44 -9.41 5.77
CA MET A 136 8.04 -10.42 6.75
C MET A 136 9.26 -11.11 7.36
N ALA A 137 10.24 -11.50 6.53
CA ALA A 137 11.49 -12.09 7.01
C ALA A 137 12.24 -11.16 7.96
N GLU A 138 12.24 -9.86 7.67
CA GLU A 138 12.90 -8.85 8.49
C GLU A 138 12.14 -8.57 9.79
N LEU A 139 10.80 -8.60 9.78
CA LEU A 139 9.97 -8.56 11.00
C LEU A 139 10.24 -9.75 11.94
N ILE A 140 10.57 -10.93 11.40
CA ILE A 140 10.89 -12.13 12.19
C ILE A 140 12.35 -12.08 12.71
N ARG A 141 13.29 -11.63 11.89
CA ARG A 141 14.73 -11.68 12.20
C ARG A 141 15.29 -10.42 12.86
N GLY A 142 14.55 -9.31 12.83
CA GLY A 142 15.01 -7.98 13.24
C GLY A 142 16.02 -7.30 12.29
N GLY A 143 16.30 -7.89 11.13
CA GLY A 143 17.27 -7.34 10.19
C GLY A 143 17.16 -7.89 8.76
N VAL A 144 17.62 -7.06 7.82
CA VAL A 144 17.55 -7.27 6.37
C VAL A 144 17.97 -8.68 5.96
N LEU A 145 17.13 -9.36 5.18
CA LEU A 145 17.37 -10.72 4.72
C LEU A 145 18.49 -10.79 3.66
N PHE A 146 18.47 -9.88 2.68
CA PHE A 146 19.39 -9.85 1.55
C PHE A 146 20.10 -8.48 1.42
N PRO A 147 21.14 -8.20 2.22
CA PRO A 147 21.84 -6.91 2.20
C PRO A 147 22.91 -6.87 1.09
N GLY A 148 22.51 -6.73 -0.17
CA GLY A 148 23.41 -6.68 -1.33
C GLY A 148 23.96 -5.29 -1.65
N THR A 149 25.28 -5.17 -1.80
CA THR A 149 25.95 -3.88 -2.09
C THR A 149 25.69 -3.36 -3.50
N ASP A 150 25.41 -4.24 -4.46
CA ASP A 150 25.02 -3.96 -5.84
C ASP A 150 24.09 -5.07 -6.39
N HIS A 151 23.73 -5.04 -7.68
CA HIS A 151 22.83 -6.06 -8.27
C HIS A 151 23.45 -7.48 -8.27
N ILE A 152 24.77 -7.57 -8.42
CA ILE A 152 25.51 -8.82 -8.46
C ILE A 152 25.56 -9.43 -7.06
N ASP A 153 25.93 -8.64 -6.07
CA ASP A 153 25.97 -9.07 -4.67
C ASP A 153 24.56 -9.40 -4.17
N GLN A 154 23.55 -8.58 -4.51
CA GLN A 154 22.15 -8.86 -4.18
C GLN A 154 21.71 -10.25 -4.69
N TRP A 155 21.99 -10.57 -5.94
CA TRP A 155 21.72 -11.89 -6.51
C TRP A 155 22.45 -13.00 -5.75
N ASN A 156 23.73 -12.79 -5.43
CA ASN A 156 24.52 -13.77 -4.68
C ASN A 156 23.93 -14.03 -3.28
N LYS A 157 23.50 -12.98 -2.55
CA LYS A 157 22.83 -13.14 -1.25
C LYS A 157 21.56 -13.97 -1.36
N ILE A 158 20.77 -13.77 -2.42
CA ILE A 158 19.54 -14.53 -2.67
C ILE A 158 19.85 -16.02 -2.86
N ILE A 159 20.71 -16.37 -3.81
CA ILE A 159 20.98 -17.79 -4.12
C ILE A 159 21.77 -18.51 -3.02
N GLN A 160 22.58 -17.80 -2.23
CA GLN A 160 23.26 -18.39 -1.07
C GLN A 160 22.27 -18.88 0.00
N GLN A 161 21.15 -18.17 0.15
CA GLN A 161 20.12 -18.52 1.14
C GLN A 161 19.08 -19.49 0.56
N LEU A 162 18.53 -19.19 -0.62
CA LEU A 162 17.40 -19.91 -1.21
C LEU A 162 17.81 -21.00 -2.22
N GLY A 163 19.10 -21.06 -2.57
CA GLY A 163 19.63 -22.00 -3.56
C GLY A 163 19.62 -21.45 -4.98
N THR A 164 20.35 -22.14 -5.85
CA THR A 164 20.38 -21.84 -7.29
C THR A 164 19.06 -22.26 -7.93
N PRO A 165 18.41 -21.38 -8.73
CA PRO A 165 17.12 -21.67 -9.32
C PRO A 165 17.18 -22.82 -10.35
N SER A 166 16.01 -23.32 -10.74
CA SER A 166 15.88 -24.40 -11.73
C SER A 166 16.38 -23.98 -13.12
N GLN A 167 16.65 -24.97 -13.96
CA GLN A 167 17.01 -24.72 -15.36
C GLN A 167 15.87 -24.02 -16.12
N ASP A 168 14.61 -24.32 -15.79
CA ASP A 168 13.43 -23.70 -16.40
C ASP A 168 13.42 -22.18 -16.18
N PHE A 169 13.75 -21.74 -14.97
CA PHE A 169 13.92 -20.32 -14.65
C PHE A 169 15.07 -19.71 -15.47
N MET A 170 16.24 -20.35 -15.46
CA MET A 170 17.43 -19.82 -16.16
C MET A 170 17.22 -19.72 -17.68
N CYS A 171 16.41 -20.62 -18.27
CA CYS A 171 16.07 -20.58 -19.69
C CYS A 171 15.27 -19.34 -20.11
N ARG A 172 14.57 -18.68 -19.18
CA ARG A 172 13.80 -17.44 -19.45
C ARG A 172 14.64 -16.17 -19.31
N LEU A 173 15.90 -16.28 -18.91
CA LEU A 173 16.81 -15.13 -18.79
C LEU A 173 17.36 -14.70 -20.16
N GLN A 174 17.69 -13.41 -20.28
CA GLN A 174 18.45 -12.90 -21.41
C GLN A 174 19.80 -13.60 -21.53
N PRO A 175 20.34 -13.86 -22.74
CA PRO A 175 21.53 -14.71 -22.93
C PRO A 175 22.77 -14.29 -22.11
N THR A 176 23.02 -12.99 -21.99
CA THR A 176 24.13 -12.43 -21.21
C THR A 176 23.95 -12.66 -19.72
N VAL A 177 22.75 -12.40 -19.20
CA VAL A 177 22.38 -12.61 -17.79
C VAL A 177 22.37 -14.10 -17.45
N ARG A 178 21.84 -14.94 -18.35
CA ARG A 178 21.84 -16.40 -18.20
C ARG A 178 23.25 -16.93 -18.05
N SER A 179 24.15 -16.54 -18.95
CA SER A 179 25.56 -16.95 -18.91
C SER A 179 26.21 -16.53 -17.59
N TYR A 180 25.89 -15.33 -17.11
CA TYR A 180 26.37 -14.86 -15.82
C TYR A 180 25.86 -15.72 -14.65
N VAL A 181 24.56 -16.03 -14.61
CA VAL A 181 23.93 -16.82 -13.54
C VAL A 181 24.41 -18.28 -13.56
N GLU A 182 24.50 -18.91 -14.73
CA GLU A 182 24.93 -20.31 -14.88
C GLU A 182 26.41 -20.53 -14.51
N ASN A 183 27.25 -19.50 -14.65
CA ASN A 183 28.66 -19.55 -14.27
C ASN A 183 28.92 -19.30 -12.77
N ARG A 184 27.88 -19.09 -11.95
CA ARG A 184 28.03 -18.95 -10.49
C ARG A 184 28.11 -20.32 -9.80
N PRO A 185 28.74 -20.38 -8.60
CA PRO A 185 28.69 -21.58 -7.78
C PRO A 185 27.24 -22.01 -7.54
N ARG A 186 26.99 -23.32 -7.63
CA ARG A 186 25.68 -23.88 -7.30
C ARG A 186 25.52 -23.97 -5.79
N PHE A 187 24.42 -23.41 -5.29
CA PHE A 187 24.02 -23.47 -3.89
C PHE A 187 22.76 -24.34 -3.78
N THR A 188 22.71 -25.19 -2.76
CA THR A 188 21.50 -25.96 -2.44
C THR A 188 20.43 -25.11 -1.76
N GLY A 189 20.84 -24.00 -1.13
CA GLY A 189 20.01 -23.22 -0.22
C GLY A 189 19.88 -23.89 1.15
N TYR A 190 19.25 -23.17 2.08
CA TYR A 190 18.87 -23.66 3.40
C TYR A 190 17.36 -23.92 3.44
N SER A 191 16.92 -24.85 4.28
CA SER A 191 15.48 -24.99 4.55
C SER A 191 14.97 -23.76 5.32
N PHE A 192 13.68 -23.45 5.17
CA PHE A 192 13.07 -22.34 5.91
C PHE A 192 13.10 -22.54 7.43
N ASP A 193 13.13 -23.78 7.92
CA ASP A 193 13.31 -24.07 9.36
C ASP A 193 14.70 -23.68 9.88
N ILE A 194 15.72 -23.67 9.01
CA ILE A 194 17.07 -23.20 9.36
C ILE A 194 17.14 -21.67 9.22
N LEU A 195 16.59 -21.12 8.13
CA LEU A 195 16.59 -19.67 7.89
C LEU A 195 15.77 -18.90 8.93
N PHE A 196 14.69 -19.52 9.40
CA PHE A 196 13.72 -18.96 10.35
C PHE A 196 13.41 -20.04 11.39
N ALA A 197 14.33 -20.21 12.35
CA ALA A 197 14.16 -21.16 13.45
C ALA A 197 13.02 -20.74 14.38
N ASP A 198 12.40 -21.70 15.07
CA ASP A 198 11.26 -21.45 15.98
C ASP A 198 11.55 -20.38 17.04
N CYS A 199 12.80 -20.27 17.51
CA CYS A 199 13.21 -19.27 18.50
C CYS A 199 13.18 -17.82 18.00
N MET A 200 13.05 -17.59 16.69
CA MET A 200 12.91 -16.25 16.10
C MET A 200 11.45 -15.80 16.04
N PHE A 201 10.50 -16.71 16.23
CA PHE A 201 9.08 -16.39 16.20
C PHE A 201 8.56 -16.03 17.59
N PRO A 202 7.52 -15.18 17.68
CA PRO A 202 6.80 -14.98 18.93
C PRO A 202 6.12 -16.28 19.38
N SER A 203 5.62 -16.28 20.62
CA SER A 203 4.84 -17.41 21.13
C SER A 203 3.55 -17.59 20.32
N ASP A 204 3.23 -18.84 19.99
CA ASP A 204 2.02 -19.20 19.26
C ASP A 204 0.75 -18.65 19.95
N SER A 205 -0.21 -18.16 19.15
CA SER A 205 -1.50 -17.74 19.69
C SER A 205 -2.30 -18.94 20.17
N ARG A 206 -2.93 -18.81 21.35
CA ARG A 206 -3.85 -19.82 21.88
C ARG A 206 -5.25 -19.70 21.32
N GLU A 207 -5.59 -18.53 20.79
CA GLU A 207 -6.94 -18.20 20.32
C GLU A 207 -7.10 -18.52 18.83
N HIS A 208 -6.04 -18.39 18.05
CA HIS A 208 -6.06 -18.60 16.60
C HIS A 208 -5.05 -19.67 16.15
N GLN A 209 -5.55 -20.84 15.74
CA GLN A 209 -4.70 -21.94 15.23
C GLN A 209 -3.89 -21.56 13.98
N GLY A 210 -4.35 -20.56 13.22
CA GLY A 210 -3.61 -20.05 12.05
C GLY A 210 -2.40 -19.19 12.43
N LEU A 211 -2.30 -18.71 13.67
CA LEU A 211 -1.27 -17.77 14.14
C LEU A 211 -0.18 -18.50 14.93
N GLN A 212 0.61 -19.28 14.18
CA GLN A 212 1.71 -20.09 14.72
C GLN A 212 2.99 -19.91 13.89
N ALA A 213 4.13 -20.19 14.50
CA ALA A 213 5.45 -20.10 13.86
C ALA A 213 5.54 -20.95 12.57
N SER A 214 5.00 -22.17 12.58
CA SER A 214 5.03 -23.08 11.43
C SER A 214 4.21 -22.55 10.24
N VAL A 215 3.05 -21.94 10.52
CA VAL A 215 2.16 -21.37 9.51
C VAL A 215 2.73 -20.07 8.94
N ALA A 216 3.35 -19.24 9.79
CA ALA A 216 4.09 -18.05 9.35
C ALA A 216 5.25 -18.43 8.42
N ARG A 217 6.03 -19.46 8.80
CA ARG A 217 7.14 -19.97 8.00
C ARG A 217 6.68 -20.55 6.66
N ASP A 218 5.56 -21.26 6.64
CA ASP A 218 4.96 -21.78 5.41
C ASP A 218 4.58 -20.65 4.44
N LEU A 219 3.90 -19.59 4.93
CA LEU A 219 3.62 -18.41 4.12
C LEU A 219 4.89 -17.79 3.54
N LEU A 220 5.91 -17.62 4.39
CA LEU A 220 7.18 -17.03 4.00
C LEU A 220 7.88 -17.86 2.92
N SER A 221 7.80 -19.19 3.01
CA SER A 221 8.36 -20.11 2.01
C SER A 221 7.68 -20.01 0.63
N LYS A 222 6.40 -19.62 0.61
CA LYS A 222 5.61 -19.41 -0.62
C LYS A 222 5.79 -18.01 -1.23
N MET A 223 6.12 -17.02 -0.40
CA MET A 223 6.45 -15.65 -0.84
C MET A 223 7.89 -15.53 -1.34
N LEU A 224 8.86 -16.09 -0.62
CA LEU A 224 10.29 -16.04 -0.95
C LEU A 224 10.69 -17.14 -1.94
N VAL A 225 10.01 -17.17 -3.08
CA VAL A 225 10.29 -18.07 -4.20
C VAL A 225 10.95 -17.29 -5.33
N VAL A 226 12.13 -17.76 -5.76
CA VAL A 226 12.92 -17.08 -6.79
C VAL A 226 12.18 -17.03 -8.12
N ASP A 227 11.55 -18.13 -8.50
CA ASP A 227 10.78 -18.21 -9.74
C ASP A 227 9.40 -17.56 -9.57
N PRO A 228 9.11 -16.43 -10.27
CA PRO A 228 7.81 -15.77 -10.16
C PRO A 228 6.64 -16.62 -10.67
N GLU A 229 6.85 -17.66 -11.48
CA GLU A 229 5.76 -18.56 -11.91
C GLU A 229 5.35 -19.56 -10.81
N ARG A 230 6.16 -19.72 -9.77
CA ARG A 230 5.91 -20.61 -8.62
C ARG A 230 5.65 -19.84 -7.34
N ARG A 231 5.78 -18.52 -7.35
CA ARG A 231 5.56 -17.64 -6.21
C ARG A 231 4.06 -17.42 -6.02
N ILE A 232 3.62 -17.50 -4.77
CA ILE A 232 2.23 -17.29 -4.38
C ILE A 232 1.72 -15.94 -4.90
N SER A 233 0.47 -15.90 -5.38
CA SER A 233 -0.21 -14.67 -5.76
C SER A 233 -0.71 -13.89 -4.53
N VAL A 234 -1.12 -12.64 -4.74
CA VAL A 234 -1.70 -11.80 -3.68
C VAL A 234 -2.99 -12.44 -3.14
N ASP A 235 -3.84 -12.96 -4.04
CA ASP A 235 -5.12 -13.60 -3.66
C ASP A 235 -4.89 -14.87 -2.84
N GLU A 236 -3.96 -15.72 -3.27
CA GLU A 236 -3.61 -16.93 -2.51
C GLU A 236 -2.98 -16.60 -1.15
N ALA A 237 -2.19 -15.52 -1.07
CA ALA A 237 -1.59 -15.06 0.19
C ALA A 237 -2.65 -14.54 1.17
N LEU A 238 -3.67 -13.81 0.68
CA LEU A 238 -4.81 -13.36 1.50
C LEU A 238 -5.64 -14.54 2.04
N MET A 239 -5.75 -15.61 1.28
CA MET A 239 -6.42 -16.85 1.70
C MET A 239 -5.54 -17.77 2.56
N HIS A 240 -4.27 -17.43 2.77
CA HIS A 240 -3.36 -18.25 3.56
C HIS A 240 -3.80 -18.31 5.04
N PRO A 241 -3.72 -19.45 5.74
CA PRO A 241 -4.21 -19.57 7.12
C PRO A 241 -3.61 -18.54 8.12
N TYR A 242 -2.37 -18.09 7.87
CA TYR A 242 -1.72 -17.04 8.69
C TYR A 242 -2.35 -15.65 8.51
N ILE A 243 -2.98 -15.37 7.38
CA ILE A 243 -3.54 -14.06 7.00
C ILE A 243 -5.07 -14.07 7.06
N ASN A 244 -5.68 -15.17 6.64
CA ASN A 244 -7.12 -15.32 6.46
C ASN A 244 -7.94 -15.14 7.75
N VAL A 245 -7.30 -15.17 8.93
CA VAL A 245 -7.97 -14.82 10.19
C VAL A 245 -8.50 -13.38 10.22
N TRP A 246 -7.93 -12.50 9.38
CA TRP A 246 -8.31 -11.09 9.25
C TRP A 246 -9.15 -10.80 8.01
N TYR A 247 -9.47 -11.81 7.19
CA TYR A 247 -10.08 -11.61 5.89
C TYR A 247 -11.44 -10.91 6.02
N ASP A 248 -11.55 -9.73 5.42
CA ASP A 248 -12.81 -9.03 5.22
C ASP A 248 -13.02 -8.77 3.72
N GLU A 249 -14.16 -9.27 3.21
CA GLU A 249 -14.53 -9.15 1.79
C GLU A 249 -14.60 -7.68 1.33
N GLY A 250 -15.08 -6.79 2.21
CA GLY A 250 -15.26 -5.37 1.92
C GLY A 250 -13.94 -4.61 1.82
N GLU A 251 -12.93 -5.00 2.59
CA GLU A 251 -11.58 -4.44 2.51
C GLU A 251 -10.79 -5.02 1.33
N VAL A 252 -10.85 -6.34 1.15
CA VAL A 252 -10.09 -7.07 0.12
C VAL A 252 -10.56 -6.71 -1.30
N ASN A 253 -11.88 -6.61 -1.50
CA ASN A 253 -12.49 -6.34 -2.80
C ASN A 253 -13.04 -4.91 -2.89
N ALA A 254 -12.50 -3.98 -2.10
CA ALA A 254 -12.82 -2.57 -2.20
C ALA A 254 -12.55 -2.07 -3.64
N PRO A 255 -13.52 -1.40 -4.29
CA PRO A 255 -13.40 -1.00 -5.68
C PRO A 255 -12.25 0.02 -5.84
N ALA A 256 -11.35 -0.25 -6.77
CA ALA A 256 -10.32 0.72 -7.13
C ALA A 256 -10.94 2.02 -7.67
N PRO A 257 -10.33 3.19 -7.38
CA PRO A 257 -10.53 4.34 -8.26
C PRO A 257 -10.11 3.87 -9.66
N GLY A 258 -10.92 4.16 -10.68
CA GLY A 258 -10.82 3.53 -12.01
C GLY A 258 -9.39 3.46 -12.58
N PRO A 259 -9.16 2.60 -13.60
CA PRO A 259 -7.82 2.25 -14.06
C PRO A 259 -6.97 3.49 -14.32
N TYR A 260 -5.75 3.49 -13.81
CA TYR A 260 -4.83 4.62 -13.98
C TYR A 260 -4.49 4.79 -15.46
N ASP A 261 -4.59 6.02 -15.97
CA ASP A 261 -4.25 6.36 -17.35
C ASP A 261 -2.74 6.56 -17.49
N HIS A 262 -2.06 5.49 -17.94
CA HIS A 262 -0.62 5.48 -18.15
C HIS A 262 -0.16 6.23 -19.40
N SER A 263 -1.07 6.79 -20.21
CA SER A 263 -0.73 7.42 -21.49
C SER A 263 0.18 8.65 -21.35
N VAL A 264 0.19 9.27 -20.16
CA VAL A 264 1.08 10.37 -19.82
C VAL A 264 2.50 9.87 -19.57
N ASP A 265 2.66 8.74 -18.87
CA ASP A 265 3.96 8.16 -18.48
C ASP A 265 4.68 7.42 -19.62
N GLU A 266 3.93 6.92 -20.61
CA GLU A 266 4.49 6.23 -21.78
C GLU A 266 5.11 7.19 -22.81
N ARG A 267 4.83 8.49 -22.71
CA ARG A 267 5.39 9.51 -23.60
C ARG A 267 6.70 10.05 -23.03
N GLU A 268 7.68 10.21 -23.90
CA GLU A 268 8.87 10.99 -23.56
C GLU A 268 8.49 12.47 -23.56
N HIS A 269 8.65 13.14 -22.42
CA HIS A 269 8.49 14.58 -22.27
C HIS A 269 9.83 15.20 -21.87
N SER A 270 10.09 16.41 -22.36
CA SER A 270 11.15 17.29 -21.89
C SER A 270 10.91 17.70 -20.43
N VAL A 271 11.95 18.24 -19.79
CA VAL A 271 11.84 18.72 -18.40
C VAL A 271 10.82 19.86 -18.30
N GLU A 272 10.75 20.71 -19.31
CA GLU A 272 9.83 21.84 -19.42
C GLU A 272 8.38 21.36 -19.58
N GLU A 273 8.13 20.35 -20.42
CA GLU A 273 6.80 19.73 -20.57
C GLU A 273 6.34 19.04 -19.28
N TRP A 274 7.23 18.32 -18.60
CA TRP A 274 6.93 17.75 -17.29
C TRP A 274 6.57 18.83 -16.27
N LYS A 275 7.33 19.94 -16.26
CA LYS A 275 7.07 21.07 -15.38
C LYS A 275 5.68 21.64 -15.60
N GLU A 276 5.26 21.80 -16.85
CA GLU A 276 3.93 22.30 -17.23
C GLU A 276 2.82 21.33 -16.77
N LEU A 277 2.95 20.03 -17.08
CA LEU A 277 1.97 19.01 -16.69
C LEU A 277 1.77 18.93 -15.17
N ILE A 278 2.87 18.95 -14.40
CA ILE A 278 2.81 18.92 -12.93
C ILE A 278 2.14 20.20 -12.40
N TYR A 279 2.50 21.36 -12.95
CA TYR A 279 1.92 22.64 -12.54
C TYR A 279 0.40 22.69 -12.77
N GLU A 280 -0.05 22.25 -13.95
CA GLU A 280 -1.48 22.19 -14.29
C GLU A 280 -2.26 21.28 -13.34
N GLU A 281 -1.72 20.09 -13.02
CA GLU A 281 -2.40 19.14 -12.14
C GLU A 281 -2.47 19.66 -10.69
N VAL A 282 -1.40 20.31 -10.19
CA VAL A 282 -1.41 20.96 -8.87
C VAL A 282 -2.45 22.09 -8.81
N LYS A 283 -2.51 22.97 -9.82
CA LYS A 283 -3.50 24.06 -9.86
C LYS A 283 -4.93 23.55 -9.99
N LYS A 284 -5.14 22.48 -10.74
CA LYS A 284 -6.44 21.80 -10.84
C LYS A 284 -6.87 21.18 -9.51
N TYR A 285 -5.92 20.61 -8.75
CA TYR A 285 -6.18 20.07 -7.42
C TYR A 285 -6.53 21.19 -6.42
N GLU A 286 -5.74 22.27 -6.35
CA GLU A 286 -6.02 23.46 -5.51
C GLU A 286 -7.42 24.03 -5.80
N ASN A 287 -7.79 24.14 -7.08
CA ASN A 287 -9.08 24.69 -7.49
C ASN A 287 -10.26 23.79 -7.08
N LYS A 288 -10.11 22.47 -7.19
CA LYS A 288 -11.14 21.51 -6.73
C LYS A 288 -11.33 21.59 -5.22
N ASP A 289 -10.24 21.64 -4.45
CA ASP A 289 -10.29 21.70 -2.99
C ASP A 289 -10.92 23.01 -2.50
N ASN A 290 -10.58 24.14 -3.13
CA ASN A 290 -11.20 25.44 -2.85
C ASN A 290 -12.71 25.44 -3.14
N GLN A 291 -13.15 24.80 -4.23
CA GLN A 291 -14.59 24.69 -4.55
C GLN A 291 -15.33 23.80 -3.53
N MET A 292 -14.72 22.70 -3.10
CA MET A 292 -15.30 21.79 -2.10
C MET A 292 -15.41 22.47 -0.72
N THR A 293 -14.36 23.19 -0.32
CA THR A 293 -14.32 23.98 0.93
C THR A 293 -15.38 25.09 0.92
N ASN A 294 -15.50 25.82 -0.18
CA ASN A 294 -16.53 26.87 -0.34
C ASN A 294 -17.96 26.29 -0.32
N ALA A 295 -18.18 25.12 -0.92
CA ALA A 295 -19.47 24.42 -0.89
C ALA A 295 -19.84 23.96 0.53
N MET A 296 -18.89 23.44 1.30
CA MET A 296 -19.09 23.05 2.70
C MET A 296 -19.36 24.25 3.61
N GLN A 297 -18.65 25.37 3.41
CA GLN A 297 -18.92 26.61 4.15
C GLN A 297 -20.33 27.14 3.84
N ASN A 298 -20.74 27.16 2.56
CA ASN A 298 -22.09 27.57 2.19
C ASN A 298 -23.18 26.66 2.80
N LEU A 299 -22.97 25.34 2.84
CA LEU A 299 -23.89 24.40 3.50
C LEU A 299 -23.99 24.60 5.01
N SER A 300 -22.89 24.97 5.69
CA SER A 300 -22.88 25.29 7.11
C SER A 300 -23.65 26.60 7.42
N VAL A 301 -23.56 27.60 6.54
CA VAL A 301 -24.33 28.85 6.63
C VAL A 301 -25.83 28.61 6.41
N TYR A 302 -26.20 27.72 5.48
CA TYR A 302 -27.60 27.32 5.27
C TYR A 302 -28.20 26.54 6.45
N ARG A 303 -27.39 25.79 7.21
CA ARG A 303 -27.84 25.14 8.45
C ARG A 303 -28.06 26.15 9.58
N GLY A 304 -27.18 27.15 9.72
CA GLY A 304 -27.32 28.22 10.71
C GLY A 304 -28.51 29.16 10.49
N HIS A 305 -29.03 29.26 9.26
CA HIS A 305 -30.22 30.08 8.96
C HIS A 305 -31.56 29.42 9.32
N LYS A 306 -31.61 28.10 9.56
CA LYS A 306 -32.86 27.43 9.99
C LYS A 306 -33.11 27.49 11.50
N ASP A 307 -32.07 27.72 12.30
CA ASP A 307 -32.19 27.77 13.76
C ASP A 307 -32.41 29.20 14.32
N GLY A 308 -32.49 30.21 13.44
CA GLY A 308 -32.62 31.63 13.81
C GLY A 308 -33.98 32.29 13.56
N ALA A 309 -34.98 31.57 13.03
CA ALA A 309 -36.24 32.17 12.58
C ALA A 309 -37.49 31.57 13.24
N THR A 310 -37.59 31.62 14.57
CA THR A 310 -38.90 31.63 15.26
C THR A 310 -38.83 32.45 16.54
N ASN A 311 -39.28 33.70 16.47
CA ASN A 311 -40.00 34.38 17.55
C ASN A 311 -40.47 35.75 17.04
N ASP A 312 -41.72 35.81 16.60
CA ASP A 312 -42.68 36.77 17.16
C ASP A 312 -44.06 36.64 16.50
N THR A 313 -45.08 37.03 17.27
CA THR A 313 -46.50 37.30 16.93
C THR A 313 -47.52 36.22 17.28
N ALA A 314 -48.04 36.32 18.50
CA ALA A 314 -49.33 35.76 18.90
C ALA A 314 -50.49 36.64 18.39
N PRO A 315 -51.59 36.09 17.84
CA PRO A 315 -52.80 36.85 17.57
C PRO A 315 -53.82 36.74 18.72
N LYS A 316 -54.44 37.88 19.04
CA LYS A 316 -55.61 37.99 19.92
C LYS A 316 -56.87 37.56 19.13
N GLU A 317 -57.60 36.58 19.65
CA GLU A 317 -58.93 36.21 19.15
C GLU A 317 -60.04 36.97 19.89
N GLY A 318 -61.04 37.42 19.12
CA GLY A 318 -62.28 37.99 19.59
C GLY A 318 -63.49 37.35 18.91
N VAL A 319 -64.32 36.73 19.75
CA VAL A 319 -65.80 36.66 19.72
C VAL A 319 -66.50 36.09 18.49
N ALA A 320 -67.21 34.95 18.69
CA ALA A 320 -68.56 34.77 18.15
C ALA A 320 -69.42 33.84 19.03
N THR A 321 -70.65 34.30 19.20
CA THR A 321 -71.82 33.87 19.97
C THR A 321 -72.42 32.49 19.66
N GLY A 322 -73.00 31.83 20.67
CA GLY A 322 -73.97 30.73 20.52
C GLY A 322 -74.51 30.21 21.87
N SER A 323 -75.78 30.49 22.15
CA SER A 323 -76.51 30.28 23.43
C SER A 323 -77.05 28.84 23.63
N PRO A 324 -77.96 28.53 24.61
CA PRO A 324 -77.64 27.74 25.80
C PRO A 324 -78.45 26.42 25.94
N GLY A 325 -78.00 25.50 26.78
CA GLY A 325 -78.77 24.27 27.04
C GLY A 325 -78.30 23.42 28.21
N GLN A 326 -78.84 23.71 29.39
CA GLN A 326 -79.35 22.76 30.40
C GLN A 326 -78.39 21.79 31.15
N ASN A 327 -78.31 22.10 32.46
CA ASN A 327 -78.67 21.24 33.60
C ASN A 327 -77.85 19.99 33.98
N ARG A 328 -77.26 20.13 35.18
CA ARG A 328 -77.49 19.33 36.41
C ARG A 328 -76.87 17.93 36.57
N HIS A 329 -76.21 17.85 37.73
CA HIS A 329 -76.00 16.69 38.61
C HIS A 329 -74.95 15.68 38.11
N ARG A 330 -74.00 15.24 38.94
CA ARG A 330 -73.88 15.23 40.39
C ARG A 330 -72.42 15.08 40.78
#